data_AF-A0A6L7ERC7-F1
#
_entry.id   AF-A0A6L7ERC7-F1
#
_cell.length_a   1.000
_cell.length_b   1.000
_cell.length_c   1.000
_cell.angle_alpha   90.00
_cell.angle_beta   90.00
_cell.angle_gamma   90.00
#
_symmetry.space_group_name_H-M   'P 1'
#
loop_
_entity.id
_entity.type
_entity.pdbx_description
1 polymer ?
#
loop_
_entity_poly.entity_id
_entity_poly.type
_entity_poly.pdbx_seq_one_letter_code
_entity_poly.pdbx_strand_id
1 'polypeptide(L)'
;MVTPLLLGALAVLLAGPAPALLARVHRTRHTPRAAMVLWQSGALAAVLAAVGAGLSLVTGTAWQRAPDLLPYLTAGIALLLTALVLGRLLLSGHLVGTDLRALRRRHRDQLDVVARRDARAPGGTAVLENDLPVAYCVPGRHVQRVVVSVGALDRLSPDEVSAVLAHERAHLRARHDLVLEAFSVLHHAFPRWVSSAAALAEVRLLVEVLADRAASRDGRCAALGRALVTLAEGRATGPGFALAASGDDSTLLVRVRLLADHRPHRVQAAVLVALAGAVLALPTAFVVLPWLNGLV
;
A
#
# COMPACT_ATOMS: atom_id res chain seq x y z
N MET A 1 -20.94 -11.31 26.25
CA MET A 1 -21.50 -10.24 25.40
C MET A 1 -20.58 -9.03 25.21
N VAL A 2 -19.80 -8.62 26.21
CA VAL A 2 -18.92 -7.44 26.10
C VAL A 2 -17.76 -7.62 25.10
N THR A 3 -17.03 -8.74 25.15
CA THR A 3 -15.87 -9.01 24.27
C THR A 3 -16.17 -8.90 22.76
N PRO A 4 -17.22 -9.54 22.20
CA PRO A 4 -17.48 -9.44 20.78
C PRO A 4 -17.95 -8.06 20.34
N LEU A 5 -18.64 -7.30 21.21
CA LEU A 5 -18.98 -5.90 20.93
C LEU A 5 -17.73 -5.03 20.86
N LEU A 6 -16.79 -5.20 21.78
CA LEU A 6 -15.51 -4.47 21.76
C LEU A 6 -14.68 -4.82 20.52
N LEU A 7 -14.57 -6.10 20.18
CA LEU A 7 -13.85 -6.55 18.98
C LEU A 7 -14.53 -6.07 17.70
N GLY A 8 -15.86 -6.10 17.62
CA GLY A 8 -16.61 -5.56 16.50
C GLY A 8 -16.43 -4.05 16.33
N ALA A 9 -16.51 -3.29 17.43
CA ALA A 9 -16.27 -1.84 17.42
C ALA A 9 -14.83 -1.51 17.00
N LEU A 10 -13.86 -2.26 17.50
CA LEU A 10 -12.45 -2.11 17.14
C LEU A 10 -12.21 -2.40 15.65
N ALA A 11 -12.83 -3.45 15.10
CA ALA A 11 -12.74 -3.77 13.69
C ALA A 11 -13.26 -2.62 12.80
N VAL A 12 -14.42 -2.05 13.14
CA VAL A 12 -15.00 -0.90 12.41
C VAL A 12 -14.10 0.33 12.53
N LEU A 13 -13.59 0.62 13.72
CA LEU A 13 -12.71 1.76 13.98
C LEU A 13 -11.40 1.66 13.16
N LEU A 14 -10.77 0.49 13.16
CA LEU A 14 -9.50 0.24 12.48
C LEU A 14 -9.66 0.08 10.96
N ALA A 15 -10.85 -0.28 10.49
CA ALA A 15 -11.15 -0.39 9.06
C ALA A 15 -11.39 0.96 8.38
N GLY A 16 -11.82 2.00 9.12
CA GLY A 16 -12.24 3.27 8.52
C GLY A 16 -11.79 4.54 9.24
N PRO A 17 -12.41 4.89 10.39
CA PRO A 17 -12.12 6.15 11.08
C PRO A 17 -10.65 6.34 11.45
N ALA A 18 -9.99 5.32 12.01
CA ALA A 18 -8.59 5.42 12.40
C ALA A 18 -7.66 5.63 11.19
N PRO A 19 -7.75 4.84 10.10
CA PRO A 19 -7.11 5.13 8.82
C PRO A 19 -7.34 6.57 8.31
N ALA A 20 -8.60 7.04 8.35
CA ALA A 20 -8.95 8.38 7.86
C ALA A 20 -8.31 9.50 8.69
N LEU A 21 -8.22 9.33 10.00
CA LEU A 21 -7.55 10.26 10.90
C LEU A 21 -6.02 10.21 10.72
N LEU A 22 -5.45 9.00 10.61
CA LEU A 22 -4.01 8.82 10.40
C LEU A 22 -3.54 9.46 9.08
N ALA A 23 -4.35 9.39 8.02
CA ALA A 23 -4.06 10.05 6.74
C ALA A 23 -3.93 11.58 6.84
N ARG A 24 -4.52 12.19 7.88
CA ARG A 24 -4.41 13.64 8.14
C ARG A 24 -3.11 14.00 8.89
N VAL A 25 -2.43 13.02 9.49
CA VAL A 25 -1.19 13.24 10.24
C VAL A 25 0.01 13.20 9.31
N HIS A 26 0.19 14.26 8.51
CA HIS A 26 1.24 14.35 7.49
C HIS A 26 2.68 14.23 8.06
N ARG A 27 2.87 14.46 9.36
CA ARG A 27 4.18 14.25 10.02
C ARG A 27 4.68 12.82 9.85
N THR A 28 3.79 11.83 9.74
CA THR A 28 4.16 10.41 9.56
C THR A 28 4.97 10.15 8.28
N ARG A 29 4.86 11.03 7.28
CA ARG A 29 5.62 10.96 6.02
C ARG A 29 7.13 11.10 6.20
N HIS A 30 7.59 11.74 7.28
CA HIS A 30 9.01 11.83 7.62
C HIS A 30 9.61 10.48 8.05
N THR A 31 8.78 9.52 8.47
CA THR A 31 9.18 8.17 8.91
C THR A 31 8.38 7.09 8.16
N PRO A 32 8.48 7.04 6.82
CA PRO A 32 7.55 6.31 5.97
C PRO A 32 7.60 4.79 6.20
N ARG A 33 8.74 4.23 6.62
CA ARG A 33 8.84 2.81 7.01
C ARG A 33 8.02 2.51 8.26
N ALA A 34 8.20 3.31 9.31
CA ALA A 34 7.49 3.13 10.57
C ALA A 34 5.99 3.42 10.40
N ALA A 35 5.65 4.44 9.61
CA ALA A 35 4.28 4.71 9.20
C ALA A 35 3.67 3.50 8.47
N MET A 36 4.36 2.93 7.47
CA MET A 36 3.88 1.77 6.73
C MET A 36 3.63 0.55 7.64
N VAL A 37 4.52 0.30 8.61
CA VAL A 37 4.32 -0.76 9.62
C VAL A 37 3.06 -0.51 10.42
N LEU A 38 2.81 0.72 10.88
CA LEU A 38 1.58 1.07 11.58
C LEU A 38 0.32 0.86 10.72
N TRP A 39 0.36 1.26 9.44
CA TRP A 39 -0.73 1.02 8.50
C TRP A 39 -1.02 -0.47 8.32
N GLN A 40 0.01 -1.30 8.16
CA GLN A 40 -0.12 -2.75 8.02
C GLN A 40 -0.62 -3.41 9.31
N SER A 41 -0.11 -2.99 10.48
CA SER A 41 -0.59 -3.46 11.77
C SER A 41 -2.06 -3.10 12.01
N GLY A 42 -2.49 -1.89 11.64
CA GLY A 42 -3.90 -1.48 11.74
C GLY A 42 -4.82 -2.31 10.85
N ALA A 43 -4.41 -2.55 9.61
CA ALA A 43 -5.11 -3.44 8.68
C ALA A 43 -5.25 -4.87 9.23
N LEU A 44 -4.15 -5.45 9.72
CA LEU A 44 -4.15 -6.79 10.29
C LEU A 44 -4.99 -6.86 11.58
N ALA A 45 -4.87 -5.87 12.45
CA ALA A 45 -5.65 -5.76 13.68
C ALA A 45 -7.15 -5.64 13.41
N ALA A 46 -7.57 -4.93 12.35
CA ALA A 46 -8.98 -4.87 11.94
C ALA A 46 -9.52 -6.25 11.54
N VAL A 47 -8.75 -7.02 10.77
CA VAL A 47 -9.11 -8.40 10.38
C VAL A 47 -9.16 -9.33 11.59
N LEU A 48 -8.15 -9.28 12.47
CA LEU A 48 -8.11 -10.06 13.70
C LEU A 48 -9.29 -9.74 14.61
N ALA A 49 -9.64 -8.46 14.74
CA ALA A 49 -10.78 -8.02 15.54
C ALA A 49 -12.11 -8.52 14.94
N ALA A 50 -12.28 -8.44 13.61
CA ALA A 50 -13.48 -8.92 12.94
C ALA A 50 -13.67 -10.44 13.08
N VAL A 51 -12.61 -11.22 12.87
CA VAL A 51 -12.63 -12.68 13.03
C VAL A 51 -12.82 -13.06 14.50
N GLY A 52 -12.12 -12.38 15.41
CA GLY A 52 -12.23 -12.59 16.85
C GLY A 52 -13.62 -12.31 17.41
N ALA A 53 -14.30 -11.27 16.92
CA ALA A 53 -15.68 -10.97 17.29
C ALA A 53 -16.63 -12.11 16.91
N GLY A 54 -16.50 -12.64 15.68
CA GLY A 54 -17.28 -13.79 15.22
C GLY A 54 -17.02 -15.05 16.03
N LEU A 55 -15.74 -15.39 16.25
CA LEU A 55 -15.35 -16.55 17.05
C LEU A 55 -15.86 -16.46 18.49
N SER A 56 -15.74 -15.28 19.12
CA SER A 56 -16.20 -15.08 20.50
C SER A 56 -17.72 -15.22 20.66
N LEU A 57 -18.51 -14.88 19.64
CA LEU A 57 -19.96 -15.10 19.64
C LEU A 57 -20.32 -16.57 19.45
N VAL A 58 -19.62 -17.28 18.56
CA VAL A 58 -19.86 -18.72 18.33
C VAL A 58 -19.47 -19.54 19.57
N THR A 59 -18.30 -19.30 20.17
CA THR A 59 -17.89 -20.06 21.37
C THR A 59 -18.75 -19.71 22.59
N GLY A 60 -19.11 -18.44 22.75
CA GLY A 60 -19.96 -17.99 23.85
C GLY A 60 -21.40 -18.53 23.81
N THR A 61 -21.90 -18.92 22.64
CA THR A 61 -23.21 -19.57 22.48
C THR A 61 -23.11 -21.09 22.59
N ALA A 62 -22.05 -21.71 22.06
CA ALA A 62 -21.82 -23.15 22.17
C ALA A 62 -21.63 -23.63 23.61
N TRP A 63 -21.15 -22.76 24.51
CA TRP A 63 -20.92 -23.10 25.92
C TRP A 63 -22.15 -22.91 26.84
N GLN A 64 -23.27 -22.40 26.31
CA GLN A 64 -24.50 -22.21 27.09
C GLN A 64 -25.30 -23.51 27.17
N ARG A 65 -25.65 -23.95 28.38
CA ARG A 65 -26.63 -25.03 28.58
C ARG A 65 -28.03 -24.44 28.43
N ALA A 66 -28.75 -24.89 27.40
CA ALA A 66 -30.10 -24.42 27.01
C ALA A 66 -30.18 -22.93 26.63
N PRO A 67 -29.62 -22.52 25.48
CA PRO A 67 -29.72 -21.13 25.02
C PRO A 67 -31.13 -20.82 24.52
N ASP A 68 -31.65 -19.62 24.84
CA ASP A 68 -32.83 -19.07 24.20
C ASP A 68 -32.60 -18.84 22.67
N LEU A 69 -33.67 -18.54 21.92
CA LEU A 69 -33.60 -18.32 20.47
C LEU A 69 -32.70 -17.14 20.06
N LEU A 70 -32.64 -16.09 20.89
CA LEU A 70 -31.88 -14.85 20.65
C LEU A 70 -30.35 -15.08 20.52
N PRO A 71 -29.69 -15.81 21.45
CA PRO A 71 -28.29 -16.24 21.30
C PRO A 71 -27.98 -16.92 19.96
N TYR A 72 -28.83 -17.85 19.50
CA TYR A 72 -28.63 -18.52 18.22
C TYR A 72 -28.73 -17.57 17.03
N LEU A 73 -29.72 -16.67 17.03
CA LEU A 73 -29.86 -15.65 15.98
C LEU A 73 -28.64 -14.71 15.94
N THR A 74 -28.17 -14.26 17.10
CA THR A 74 -26.98 -13.38 17.17
C THR A 74 -25.70 -14.09 16.69
N ALA A 75 -25.48 -15.35 17.06
CA ALA A 75 -24.37 -16.15 16.55
C ALA A 75 -24.48 -16.40 15.03
N GLY A 76 -25.69 -16.67 14.53
CA GLY A 76 -25.96 -16.82 13.10
C GLY A 76 -25.67 -15.56 12.28
N ILE A 77 -26.14 -14.40 12.76
CA ILE A 77 -25.85 -13.09 12.14
C ILE A 77 -24.35 -12.80 12.18
N ALA A 78 -23.68 -13.08 13.30
CA ALA A 78 -22.25 -12.88 13.42
C ALA A 78 -21.46 -13.78 12.46
N LEU A 79 -21.80 -15.06 12.38
CA LEU A 79 -21.18 -16.00 11.45
C LEU A 79 -21.41 -15.55 10.00
N LEU A 80 -22.61 -15.09 9.66
CA LEU A 80 -22.94 -14.54 8.34
C LEU A 80 -22.09 -13.29 8.03
N LEU A 81 -21.95 -12.37 8.98
CA LEU A 81 -21.13 -11.16 8.82
C LEU A 81 -19.64 -11.50 8.70
N THR A 82 -19.12 -12.43 9.50
CA THR A 82 -17.73 -12.90 9.40
C THR A 82 -17.49 -13.60 8.06
N ALA A 83 -18.40 -14.47 7.63
CA ALA A 83 -18.33 -15.14 6.33
C ALA A 83 -18.44 -14.13 5.18
N LEU A 84 -19.26 -13.09 5.32
CA LEU A 84 -19.38 -12.01 4.33
C LEU A 84 -18.08 -11.20 4.25
N VAL A 85 -17.48 -10.82 5.39
CA VAL A 85 -16.20 -10.09 5.42
C VAL A 85 -15.09 -10.94 4.82
N LEU A 86 -15.00 -12.22 5.21
CA LEU A 86 -14.00 -13.15 4.68
C LEU A 86 -14.22 -13.41 3.18
N GLY A 87 -15.46 -13.63 2.76
CA GLY A 87 -15.83 -13.81 1.37
C GLY A 87 -15.51 -12.58 0.52
N ARG A 88 -15.79 -11.37 1.03
CA ARG A 88 -15.40 -10.11 0.37
C ARG A 88 -13.88 -9.92 0.32
N LEU A 89 -13.15 -10.32 1.37
CA LEU A 89 -11.69 -10.26 1.38
C LEU A 89 -11.09 -11.21 0.34
N LEU A 90 -11.60 -12.45 0.27
CA LEU A 90 -11.18 -13.45 -0.70
C LEU A 90 -11.54 -13.04 -2.13
N LEU A 91 -12.76 -12.54 -2.36
CA LEU A 91 -13.21 -12.09 -3.68
C LEU A 91 -12.42 -10.86 -4.14
N SER A 92 -12.27 -9.84 -3.29
CA SER A 92 -11.44 -8.67 -3.60
C SER A 92 -9.99 -9.11 -3.87
N GLY A 93 -9.43 -10.01 -3.05
CA GLY A 93 -8.10 -10.57 -3.26
C GLY A 93 -7.96 -11.32 -4.59
N HIS A 94 -8.98 -12.08 -4.97
CA HIS A 94 -9.02 -12.79 -6.24
C HIS A 94 -9.05 -11.81 -7.42
N LEU A 95 -10.00 -10.87 -7.42
CA LEU A 95 -10.22 -9.89 -8.50
C LEU A 95 -9.01 -8.98 -8.71
N VAL A 96 -8.50 -8.36 -7.64
CA VAL A 96 -7.33 -7.47 -7.73
C VAL A 96 -6.11 -8.28 -8.20
N GLY A 97 -5.94 -9.50 -7.70
CA GLY A 97 -4.86 -10.37 -8.12
C GLY A 97 -4.98 -10.81 -9.58
N THR A 98 -6.18 -11.12 -10.08
CA THR A 98 -6.38 -11.49 -11.49
C THR A 98 -6.19 -10.31 -12.43
N ASP A 99 -6.68 -9.13 -12.09
CA ASP A 99 -6.57 -7.92 -12.91
C ASP A 99 -5.10 -7.48 -13.03
N LEU A 100 -4.34 -7.52 -11.93
CA LEU A 100 -2.90 -7.24 -11.96
C LEU A 100 -2.13 -8.31 -12.72
N ARG A 101 -2.46 -9.59 -12.56
CA ARG A 101 -1.85 -10.67 -13.36
C ARG A 101 -2.13 -10.49 -14.85
N ALA A 102 -3.34 -10.06 -15.22
CA ALA A 102 -3.73 -9.78 -16.59
C ALA A 102 -3.02 -8.54 -17.15
N LEU A 103 -2.98 -7.45 -16.38
CA LEU A 103 -2.25 -6.22 -16.74
C LEU A 103 -0.76 -6.49 -16.92
N ARG A 104 -0.13 -7.24 -15.99
CA ARG A 104 1.28 -7.62 -16.09
C ARG A 104 1.56 -8.56 -17.27
N ARG A 105 0.59 -9.39 -17.69
CA ARG A 105 0.71 -10.21 -18.90
C ARG A 105 0.64 -9.31 -20.14
N ARG A 106 -0.39 -8.48 -20.26
CA ARG A 106 -0.55 -7.52 -21.37
C ARG A 106 0.64 -6.58 -21.51
N HIS A 107 1.12 -6.00 -20.41
CA HIS A 107 2.31 -5.15 -20.43
C HIS A 107 3.55 -5.92 -20.87
N ARG A 108 3.73 -7.16 -20.44
CA ARG A 108 4.85 -8.01 -20.89
C ARG A 108 4.74 -8.37 -22.37
N ASP A 109 3.55 -8.71 -22.84
CA ASP A 109 3.30 -9.10 -24.23
C ASP A 109 3.49 -7.90 -25.17
N GLN A 110 3.04 -6.70 -24.78
CA GLN A 110 3.29 -5.45 -25.52
C GLN A 110 4.77 -5.06 -25.53
N LEU A 111 5.50 -5.34 -24.44
CA LEU A 111 6.94 -5.07 -24.35
C LEU A 111 7.79 -6.03 -25.18
N ASP A 112 7.40 -7.31 -25.29
CA ASP A 112 8.11 -8.26 -26.16
C ASP A 112 7.96 -7.91 -27.65
N VAL A 113 6.94 -7.14 -28.02
CA VAL A 113 6.71 -6.70 -29.41
C VAL A 113 7.42 -5.38 -29.75
N VAL A 114 7.63 -4.47 -28.79
CA VAL A 114 8.11 -3.10 -29.06
C VAL A 114 9.56 -2.85 -28.59
N ALA A 115 10.13 -3.71 -27.74
CA ALA A 115 11.49 -3.53 -27.22
C ALA A 115 12.58 -3.82 -28.27
N ARG A 116 13.15 -2.77 -28.87
CA ARG A 116 14.45 -2.86 -29.56
C ARG A 116 15.60 -2.62 -28.55
N ARG A 117 16.67 -3.40 -28.67
CA ARG A 117 17.92 -3.17 -27.91
C ARG A 117 18.63 -1.97 -28.53
N ASP A 118 18.80 -0.90 -27.76
CA ASP A 118 19.58 0.28 -28.17
C ASP A 118 20.93 0.28 -27.43
N ALA A 119 22.01 0.59 -28.14
CA ALA A 119 23.37 0.64 -27.62
C ALA A 119 23.63 1.84 -26.70
N ARG A 120 22.75 2.87 -26.73
CA ARG A 120 22.86 4.06 -25.88
C ARG A 120 22.48 3.82 -24.41
N ALA A 121 21.84 2.70 -24.11
CA ALA A 121 21.26 2.44 -22.82
C ALA A 121 22.14 1.45 -22.01
N PRO A 122 22.63 1.82 -20.80
CA PRO A 122 23.62 1.03 -20.09
C PRO A 122 23.07 -0.36 -19.69
N GLY A 123 23.78 -1.42 -20.08
CA GLY A 123 23.52 -2.78 -19.60
C GLY A 123 22.49 -3.63 -20.37
N GLY A 124 22.24 -3.38 -21.66
CA GLY A 124 21.35 -4.24 -22.48
C GLY A 124 19.86 -3.96 -22.27
N THR A 125 19.54 -2.69 -22.07
CA THR A 125 18.22 -2.18 -21.71
C THR A 125 17.38 -1.91 -22.97
N ALA A 126 16.07 -2.10 -22.87
CA ALA A 126 15.15 -1.94 -24.00
C ALA A 126 14.72 -0.48 -24.10
N VAL A 127 14.77 0.12 -25.28
CA VAL A 127 14.30 1.50 -25.48
C VAL A 127 12.92 1.46 -26.13
N LEU A 128 12.00 2.24 -25.58
CA LEU A 128 10.66 2.42 -26.14
C LEU A 128 10.65 3.71 -26.96
N GLU A 129 10.29 3.64 -28.23
CA GLU A 129 10.04 4.84 -29.06
C GLU A 129 8.72 5.49 -28.60
N ASN A 130 8.83 6.40 -27.64
CA ASN A 130 7.72 7.24 -27.18
C ASN A 130 8.28 8.62 -26.80
N ASP A 131 7.60 9.69 -27.22
CA ASP A 131 7.99 11.08 -26.99
C ASP A 131 7.70 11.54 -25.54
N LEU A 132 6.83 10.81 -24.83
CA LEU A 132 6.60 11.02 -23.41
C LEU A 132 7.79 10.50 -22.60
N PRO A 133 8.38 11.32 -21.71
CA PRO A 133 9.52 10.88 -20.90
C PRO A 133 9.03 9.92 -19.82
N VAL A 134 9.28 8.62 -20.02
CA VAL A 134 8.96 7.53 -19.11
C VAL A 134 10.17 6.61 -18.98
N ALA A 135 10.62 6.38 -17.76
CA ALA A 135 11.60 5.34 -17.45
C ALA A 135 11.01 4.41 -16.40
N TYR A 136 10.91 3.11 -16.71
CA TYR A 136 10.36 2.11 -15.81
C TYR A 136 11.13 0.79 -15.88
N CYS A 137 11.17 0.05 -14.77
CA CYS A 137 11.76 -1.29 -14.75
C CYS A 137 10.68 -2.37 -14.80
N VAL A 138 10.86 -3.37 -15.65
CA VAL A 138 9.93 -4.48 -15.83
C VAL A 138 10.56 -5.76 -15.28
N PRO A 139 9.89 -6.47 -14.36
CA PRO A 139 10.40 -7.72 -13.83
C PRO A 139 10.29 -8.83 -14.90
N GLY A 140 11.43 -9.42 -15.27
CA GLY A 140 11.51 -10.60 -16.14
C GLY A 140 11.83 -11.88 -15.36
N ARG A 141 11.54 -13.05 -15.94
CA ARG A 141 11.79 -14.37 -15.30
C ARG A 141 13.28 -14.69 -15.08
N HIS A 142 14.18 -14.09 -15.86
CA HIS A 142 15.62 -14.34 -15.77
C HIS A 142 16.48 -13.06 -15.72
N VAL A 143 15.99 -11.92 -16.23
CA VAL A 143 16.71 -10.62 -16.21
C VAL A 143 15.70 -9.48 -16.03
N GLN A 144 16.03 -8.49 -15.20
CA GLN A 144 15.25 -7.24 -15.08
C GLN A 144 15.44 -6.41 -16.35
N ARG A 145 14.35 -6.06 -17.05
CA ARG A 145 14.44 -5.20 -18.24
C ARG A 145 14.15 -3.76 -17.83
N VAL A 146 15.07 -2.87 -18.14
CA VAL A 146 14.87 -1.43 -18.00
C VAL A 146 14.30 -0.92 -19.31
N VAL A 147 13.22 -0.14 -19.23
CA VAL A 147 12.63 0.56 -20.38
C VAL A 147 12.81 2.05 -20.16
N VAL A 148 13.54 2.71 -21.07
CA VAL A 148 13.66 4.17 -21.07
C VAL A 148 13.10 4.67 -22.39
N SER A 149 12.18 5.63 -22.34
CA SER A 149 11.67 6.31 -23.52
C SER A 149 12.72 7.25 -24.12
N VAL A 150 12.69 7.47 -25.43
CA VAL A 150 13.54 8.47 -26.10
C VAL A 150 13.37 9.86 -25.49
N GLY A 151 12.12 10.30 -25.22
CA GLY A 151 11.87 11.59 -24.59
C GLY A 151 12.46 11.75 -23.17
N ALA A 152 12.72 10.64 -22.47
CA ALA A 152 13.43 10.66 -21.18
C ALA A 152 14.94 10.76 -21.37
N LEU A 153 15.51 10.09 -22.38
CA LEU A 153 16.93 10.21 -22.72
C LEU A 153 17.30 11.60 -23.24
N ASP A 154 16.37 12.26 -23.93
CA ASP A 154 16.59 13.61 -24.47
C ASP A 154 16.48 14.71 -23.41
N ARG A 155 15.71 14.47 -22.33
CA ARG A 155 15.42 15.47 -21.30
C ARG A 155 16.15 15.24 -19.97
N LEU A 156 16.62 14.03 -19.70
CA LEU A 156 17.31 13.68 -18.46
C LEU A 156 18.79 13.46 -18.70
N SER A 157 19.62 13.99 -17.80
CA SER A 157 21.04 13.66 -17.74
C SER A 157 21.27 12.19 -17.37
N PRO A 158 22.44 11.60 -17.67
CA PRO A 158 22.76 10.22 -17.30
C PRO A 158 22.59 9.91 -15.79
N ASP A 159 22.91 10.88 -14.94
CA ASP A 159 22.75 10.76 -13.48
C ASP A 159 21.28 10.75 -13.06
N GLU A 160 20.44 11.56 -13.72
CA GLU A 160 18.99 11.59 -13.52
C GLU A 160 18.34 10.28 -13.98
N VAL A 161 18.73 9.74 -15.14
CA VAL A 161 18.29 8.41 -15.60
C VAL A 161 18.70 7.36 -14.58
N SER A 162 19.96 7.35 -14.14
CA SER A 162 20.46 6.41 -13.13
C SER A 162 19.70 6.49 -11.80
N ALA A 163 19.27 7.68 -11.40
CA ALA A 163 18.47 7.92 -10.20
C ALA A 163 17.04 7.37 -10.35
N VAL A 164 16.38 7.63 -11.49
CA VAL A 164 15.04 7.08 -11.78
C VAL A 164 15.10 5.55 -11.85
N LEU A 165 16.11 4.97 -12.48
CA LEU A 165 16.28 3.51 -12.50
C LEU A 165 16.51 2.92 -11.12
N ALA A 166 17.18 3.63 -10.21
CA ALA A 166 17.32 3.18 -8.83
C ALA A 166 15.97 3.20 -8.08
N HIS A 167 15.11 4.19 -8.35
CA HIS A 167 13.74 4.28 -7.84
C HIS A 167 12.88 3.12 -8.35
N GLU A 168 12.88 2.88 -9.66
CA GLU A 168 12.15 1.78 -10.30
C GLU A 168 12.60 0.39 -9.79
N ARG A 169 13.91 0.18 -9.65
CA ARG A 169 14.44 -1.06 -9.03
C ARG A 169 14.02 -1.18 -7.56
N ALA A 170 13.82 -0.07 -6.84
CA ALA A 170 13.33 -0.12 -5.47
C ALA A 170 11.88 -0.64 -5.41
N HIS A 171 11.01 -0.21 -6.34
CA HIS A 171 9.65 -0.77 -6.47
C HIS A 171 9.66 -2.28 -6.71
N LEU A 172 10.53 -2.76 -7.61
CA LEU A 172 10.64 -4.20 -7.90
C LEU A 172 11.17 -5.01 -6.72
N ARG A 173 12.23 -4.52 -6.04
CA ARG A 173 12.83 -5.21 -4.89
C ARG A 173 11.87 -5.30 -3.70
N ALA A 174 11.17 -4.21 -3.41
CA ALA A 174 10.25 -4.13 -2.29
C ALA A 174 8.85 -4.66 -2.62
N ARG A 175 8.59 -5.04 -3.88
CA ARG A 175 7.28 -5.50 -4.39
C ARG A 175 6.15 -4.58 -3.92
N HIS A 176 6.36 -3.28 -4.08
CA HIS A 176 5.43 -2.24 -3.63
C HIS A 176 4.03 -2.39 -4.24
N ASP A 177 3.95 -3.02 -5.41
CA ASP A 177 2.71 -3.45 -6.05
C ASP A 177 1.89 -4.42 -5.20
N LEU A 178 2.51 -5.39 -4.53
CA LEU A 178 1.82 -6.32 -3.62
C LEU A 178 1.29 -5.61 -2.37
N VAL A 179 2.03 -4.63 -1.86
CA VAL A 179 1.60 -3.84 -0.69
C VAL A 179 0.35 -3.03 -1.05
N LEU A 180 0.38 -2.32 -2.18
CA LEU A 180 -0.76 -1.54 -2.65
C LEU A 180 -1.96 -2.43 -3.01
N GLU A 181 -1.71 -3.63 -3.55
CA GLU A 181 -2.73 -4.64 -3.81
C GLU A 181 -3.43 -5.06 -2.51
N ALA A 182 -2.69 -5.44 -1.47
CA ALA A 182 -3.27 -5.82 -0.18
C ALA A 182 -4.12 -4.69 0.44
N PHE A 183 -3.65 -3.44 0.38
CA PHE A 183 -4.42 -2.29 0.86
C PHE A 183 -5.64 -2.00 -0.01
N SER A 184 -5.55 -2.16 -1.33
CA SER A 184 -6.69 -1.99 -2.24
C SER A 184 -7.76 -3.06 -1.99
N VAL A 185 -7.34 -4.31 -1.78
CA VAL A 185 -8.23 -5.42 -1.40
C VAL A 185 -8.96 -5.11 -0.11
N LEU A 186 -8.26 -4.63 0.90
CA LEU A 186 -8.86 -4.24 2.18
C LEU A 186 -9.84 -3.07 2.01
N HIS A 187 -9.43 -2.04 1.25
CA HIS A 187 -10.25 -0.87 0.95
C HIS A 187 -11.57 -1.25 0.25
N HIS A 188 -11.55 -2.23 -0.66
CA HIS A 188 -12.76 -2.71 -1.35
C HIS A 188 -13.58 -3.73 -0.55
N ALA A 189 -12.94 -4.44 0.39
CA ALA A 189 -13.62 -5.38 1.27
C ALA A 189 -14.60 -4.66 2.23
N PHE A 190 -14.28 -3.44 2.68
CA PHE A 190 -15.14 -2.66 3.55
C PHE A 190 -16.15 -1.77 2.79
N PRO A 191 -17.31 -1.43 3.39
CA PRO A 191 -18.29 -0.53 2.79
C PRO A 191 -17.68 0.85 2.46
N ARG A 192 -18.12 1.47 1.37
CA ARG A 192 -17.58 2.77 0.91
C ARG A 192 -17.66 3.91 1.94
N TRP A 193 -18.63 3.87 2.86
CA TRP A 193 -18.75 4.85 3.93
C TRP A 193 -17.76 4.63 5.09
N VAL A 194 -17.20 3.42 5.20
CA VAL A 194 -16.09 3.09 6.12
C VAL A 194 -14.75 3.35 5.43
N SER A 195 -14.68 3.05 4.14
CA SER A 195 -13.45 3.06 3.37
C SER A 195 -12.99 4.46 2.98
N SER A 196 -11.80 4.87 3.41
CA SER A 196 -11.27 6.22 3.17
C SER A 196 -10.37 6.27 1.93
N ALA A 197 -10.79 7.03 0.91
CA ALA A 197 -9.95 7.29 -0.27
C ALA A 197 -8.64 8.00 0.11
N ALA A 198 -8.69 8.87 1.13
CA ALA A 198 -7.52 9.55 1.67
C ALA A 198 -6.50 8.56 2.28
N ALA A 199 -6.96 7.48 2.90
CA ALA A 199 -6.08 6.45 3.43
C ALA A 199 -5.31 5.73 2.31
N LEU A 200 -5.99 5.36 1.22
CA LEU A 200 -5.35 4.72 0.07
C LEU A 200 -4.35 5.68 -0.62
N ALA A 201 -4.72 6.95 -0.76
CA ALA A 201 -3.84 7.98 -1.32
C ALA A 201 -2.57 8.18 -0.45
N GLU A 202 -2.71 8.18 0.87
CA GLU A 202 -1.56 8.31 1.78
C GLU A 202 -0.63 7.10 1.70
N VAL A 203 -1.17 5.87 1.66
CA VAL A 203 -0.34 4.66 1.50
C VAL A 203 0.40 4.67 0.16
N ARG A 204 -0.24 5.11 -0.94
CA ARG A 204 0.43 5.31 -2.24
C ARG A 204 1.58 6.31 -2.14
N LEU A 205 1.35 7.46 -1.53
CA LEU A 205 2.41 8.45 -1.31
C LEU A 205 3.55 7.90 -0.46
N LEU A 206 3.27 7.16 0.62
CA LEU A 206 4.31 6.55 1.46
C LEU A 206 5.16 5.53 0.67
N VAL A 207 4.55 4.76 -0.22
CA VAL A 207 5.25 3.84 -1.14
C VAL A 207 6.22 4.60 -2.06
N GLU A 208 5.78 5.69 -2.67
CA GLU A 208 6.63 6.56 -3.50
C GLU A 208 7.81 7.12 -2.70
N VAL A 209 7.54 7.65 -1.50
CA VAL A 209 8.59 8.21 -0.62
C VAL A 209 9.58 7.12 -0.16
N LEU A 210 9.14 5.87 0.02
CA LEU A 210 10.03 4.75 0.33
C LEU A 210 10.96 4.40 -0.83
N ALA A 211 10.44 4.40 -2.05
CA ALA A 211 11.22 4.17 -3.26
C ALA A 211 12.22 5.32 -3.49
N ASP A 212 11.78 6.57 -3.31
CA ASP A 212 12.61 7.78 -3.38
C ASP A 212 13.79 7.70 -2.40
N ARG A 213 13.52 7.37 -1.13
CA ARG A 213 14.58 7.19 -0.12
C ARG A 213 15.53 6.04 -0.43
N ALA A 214 15.05 4.97 -1.06
CA ALA A 214 15.89 3.86 -1.46
C ALA A 214 16.83 4.24 -2.61
N ALA A 215 16.36 5.05 -3.56
CA ALA A 215 17.13 5.57 -4.68
C ALA A 215 18.16 6.63 -4.27
N SER A 216 17.86 7.42 -3.23
CA SER A 216 18.72 8.52 -2.75
C SER A 216 19.90 8.09 -1.88
N ARG A 217 20.00 6.81 -1.49
CA ARG A 217 21.05 6.31 -0.57
C ARG A 217 22.48 6.49 -1.08
N ASP A 218 22.68 6.47 -2.39
CA ASP A 218 24.01 6.55 -3.02
C ASP A 218 24.33 7.99 -3.49
N GLY A 219 23.88 9.00 -2.75
CA GLY A 219 24.11 10.42 -3.07
C GLY A 219 23.27 10.98 -4.22
N ARG A 220 22.29 10.20 -4.73
CA ARG A 220 21.50 10.56 -5.92
C ARG A 220 20.28 11.45 -5.65
N CYS A 221 20.17 12.02 -4.44
CA CYS A 221 19.00 12.78 -4.03
C CYS A 221 18.70 13.97 -4.96
N ALA A 222 19.72 14.76 -5.29
CA ALA A 222 19.57 15.92 -6.18
C ALA A 222 19.22 15.52 -7.61
N ALA A 223 19.84 14.46 -8.13
CA ALA A 223 19.53 13.92 -9.46
C ALA A 223 18.09 13.38 -9.52
N LEU A 224 17.63 12.66 -8.49
CA LEU A 224 16.25 12.19 -8.43
C LEU A 224 15.26 13.35 -8.36
N GLY A 225 15.52 14.37 -7.52
CA GLY A 225 14.67 15.54 -7.39
C GLY A 225 14.49 16.29 -8.72
N ARG A 226 15.59 16.54 -9.44
CA ARG A 226 15.54 17.15 -10.78
C ARG A 226 14.80 16.28 -11.78
N ALA A 227 15.10 14.98 -11.82
CA ALA A 227 14.40 14.05 -12.70
C ALA A 227 12.89 14.08 -12.47
N LEU A 228 12.41 14.07 -11.22
CA LEU A 228 10.99 14.13 -10.91
C LEU A 228 10.33 15.41 -11.47
N VAL A 229 10.98 16.57 -11.30
CA VAL A 229 10.49 17.85 -11.84
C VAL A 229 10.45 17.83 -13.37
N THR A 230 11.55 17.43 -14.02
CA THR A 230 11.62 17.36 -15.49
C THR A 230 10.60 16.38 -16.08
N LEU A 231 10.37 15.24 -15.42
CA LEU A 231 9.34 14.28 -15.82
C LEU A 231 7.93 14.86 -15.66
N ALA A 232 7.68 15.68 -14.64
CA ALA A 232 6.39 16.33 -14.43
C ALA A 232 6.11 17.43 -15.47
N GLU A 233 7.10 18.29 -15.75
CA GLU A 233 7.03 19.31 -16.79
C GLU A 233 6.80 18.68 -18.18
N GLY A 234 7.48 17.56 -18.45
CA GLY A 234 7.31 16.80 -19.68
C GLY A 234 5.93 16.14 -19.85
N ARG A 235 5.23 15.84 -18.74
CA ARG A 235 3.83 15.36 -18.76
C ARG A 235 2.83 16.49 -18.93
N ALA A 236 3.08 17.66 -18.34
CA ALA A 236 2.23 18.83 -18.46
C ALA A 236 2.16 19.38 -19.90
N THR A 237 3.18 19.12 -20.70
CA THR A 237 3.31 19.58 -22.09
C THR A 237 2.80 18.57 -23.13
N GLY A 238 2.34 17.39 -22.71
CA GLY A 238 1.85 16.33 -23.62
C GLY A 238 0.38 16.48 -24.03
N PRO A 239 -0.05 15.89 -25.17
CA PRO A 239 -1.44 15.97 -25.63
C PRO A 239 -2.39 15.23 -24.66
N GLY A 240 -3.36 15.96 -24.06
CA GLY A 240 -4.50 15.37 -23.33
C GLY A 240 -4.54 15.53 -21.81
N PHE A 241 -3.66 16.33 -21.18
CA PHE A 241 -3.39 16.21 -19.74
C PHE A 241 -3.93 17.31 -18.79
N ALA A 242 -4.72 18.27 -19.28
CA ALA A 242 -5.17 19.42 -18.47
C ALA A 242 -6.04 19.06 -17.22
N LEU A 243 -6.55 17.84 -17.10
CA LEU A 243 -7.42 17.40 -15.99
C LEU A 243 -6.75 16.45 -14.98
N ALA A 244 -5.55 15.91 -15.27
CA ALA A 244 -4.84 14.98 -14.37
C ALA A 244 -3.71 15.65 -13.55
N ALA A 245 -3.27 16.86 -13.95
CA ALA A 245 -2.13 17.54 -13.34
C ALA A 245 -2.38 18.06 -11.90
N SER A 246 -3.61 18.47 -11.57
CA SER A 246 -3.88 19.20 -10.31
C SER A 246 -3.66 18.38 -9.03
N GLY A 247 -3.82 17.05 -9.10
CA GLY A 247 -3.56 16.14 -7.96
C GLY A 247 -2.11 15.67 -7.88
N ASP A 248 -1.46 15.48 -9.03
CA ASP A 248 -0.12 14.92 -9.14
C ASP A 248 0.95 15.94 -8.71
N ASP A 249 0.74 17.23 -9.01
CA ASP A 249 1.63 18.33 -8.63
C ASP A 249 1.79 18.46 -7.11
N SER A 250 0.68 18.32 -6.37
CA SER A 250 0.70 18.40 -4.90
C SER A 250 1.49 17.24 -4.28
N THR A 251 1.40 16.05 -4.88
CA THR A 251 2.09 14.83 -4.46
C THR A 251 3.59 14.95 -4.74
N LEU A 252 3.94 15.46 -5.92
CA LEU A 252 5.32 15.72 -6.32
C LEU A 252 6.02 16.73 -5.41
N LEU A 253 5.37 17.85 -5.09
CA LEU A 253 5.92 18.84 -4.16
C LEU A 253 6.21 18.24 -2.78
N VAL A 254 5.33 17.36 -2.29
CA VAL A 254 5.56 16.64 -1.03
C VAL A 254 6.76 15.70 -1.14
N ARG A 255 6.89 14.93 -2.22
CA ARG A 255 8.03 14.04 -2.46
C ARG A 255 9.35 14.78 -2.50
N VAL A 256 9.43 15.87 -3.26
CA VAL A 256 10.65 16.71 -3.36
C VAL A 256 11.04 17.30 -2.00
N ARG A 257 10.07 17.80 -1.23
CA ARG A 257 10.32 18.30 0.14
C ARG A 257 10.84 17.21 1.08
N LEU A 258 10.29 16.00 1.01
CA LEU A 258 10.70 14.87 1.83
C LEU A 258 12.05 14.28 1.41
N LEU A 259 12.40 14.39 0.14
CA LEU A 259 13.73 14.05 -0.38
C LEU A 259 14.80 14.97 0.20
N ALA A 260 14.50 16.27 0.33
CA ALA A 260 15.41 17.25 0.92
C ALA A 260 15.59 17.07 2.45
N ASP A 261 14.71 16.34 3.13
CA ASP A 261 14.80 16.10 4.57
C ASP A 261 15.71 14.91 4.92
N HIS A 262 16.90 15.23 5.40
CA HIS A 262 17.92 14.26 5.81
C HIS A 262 17.94 14.01 7.33
N ARG A 263 17.01 14.63 8.09
CA ARG A 263 17.05 14.56 9.55
C ARG A 263 16.68 13.15 10.05
N PRO A 264 17.37 12.63 11.08
CA PRO A 264 17.04 11.34 11.66
C PRO A 264 15.83 11.47 12.61
N HIS A 265 14.65 11.08 12.14
CA HIS A 265 13.41 11.09 12.93
C HIS A 265 13.23 9.84 13.83
N ARG A 266 14.25 9.51 14.63
CA ARG A 266 14.33 8.23 15.39
C ARG A 266 13.23 8.09 16.44
N VAL A 267 12.95 9.14 17.21
CA VAL A 267 11.92 9.13 18.26
C VAL A 267 10.54 8.89 17.66
N GLN A 268 10.21 9.61 16.58
CA GLN A 268 8.95 9.42 15.88
C GLN A 268 8.84 7.98 15.32
N ALA A 269 9.91 7.46 14.73
CA ALA A 269 9.91 6.08 14.23
C ALA A 269 9.65 5.06 15.36
N ALA A 270 10.30 5.23 16.52
CA ALA A 270 10.09 4.37 17.68
C ALA A 270 8.64 4.45 18.20
N VAL A 271 8.06 5.66 18.29
CA VAL A 271 6.67 5.86 18.71
C VAL A 271 5.70 5.18 17.75
N LEU A 272 5.89 5.32 16.43
CA LEU A 272 5.03 4.68 15.43
C LEU A 272 5.14 3.16 15.46
N VAL A 273 6.34 2.60 15.66
CA VAL A 273 6.54 1.16 15.81
C VAL A 273 5.91 0.63 17.10
N ALA A 274 6.06 1.35 18.21
CA ALA A 274 5.42 0.99 19.48
C ALA A 274 3.88 1.01 19.35
N LEU A 275 3.33 2.04 18.70
CA LEU A 275 1.90 2.14 18.42
C LEU A 275 1.43 1.00 17.51
N ALA A 276 2.21 0.62 16.49
CA ALA A 276 1.92 -0.52 15.63
C ALA A 276 1.84 -1.84 16.43
N GLY A 277 2.75 -2.03 17.38
CA GLY A 277 2.72 -3.15 18.31
C GLY A 277 1.48 -3.14 19.22
N ALA A 278 1.16 -1.98 19.81
CA ALA A 278 0.00 -1.83 20.69
C ALA A 278 -1.33 -2.10 19.97
N VAL A 279 -1.49 -1.58 18.74
CA VAL A 279 -2.68 -1.79 17.90
C VAL A 279 -2.88 -3.28 17.59
N LEU A 280 -1.80 -4.05 17.41
CA LEU A 280 -1.89 -5.48 17.14
C LEU A 280 -2.09 -6.32 18.42
N ALA A 281 -1.49 -5.90 19.53
CA ALA A 281 -1.60 -6.59 20.81
C ALA A 281 -3.04 -6.54 21.37
N LEU A 282 -3.74 -5.43 21.18
CA LEU A 282 -5.08 -5.21 21.76
C LEU A 282 -6.13 -6.24 21.30
N PRO A 283 -6.41 -6.46 19.99
CA PRO A 283 -7.36 -7.50 19.57
C PRO A 283 -6.88 -8.90 19.94
N THR A 284 -5.57 -9.15 19.89
CA THR A 284 -4.99 -10.45 20.26
C THR A 284 -5.26 -10.78 21.73
N ALA A 285 -5.06 -9.82 22.63
CA ALA A 285 -5.35 -9.99 24.05
C ALA A 285 -6.84 -10.28 24.30
N PHE A 286 -7.75 -9.55 23.65
CA PHE A 286 -9.20 -9.78 23.78
C PHE A 286 -9.65 -11.15 23.26
N VAL A 287 -8.97 -11.72 22.26
CA VAL A 287 -9.27 -13.07 21.75
C VAL A 287 -8.70 -14.15 22.68
N VAL A 288 -7.48 -13.97 23.19
CA VAL A 288 -6.75 -15.01 23.92
C VAL A 288 -7.13 -15.08 25.41
N LEU A 289 -7.31 -13.94 26.08
CA LEU A 289 -7.58 -13.90 27.54
C LEU A 289 -8.81 -14.72 27.97
N PRO A 290 -9.96 -14.67 27.28
CA PRO A 290 -11.12 -15.48 27.67
C PRO A 290 -10.88 -16.98 27.55
N TRP A 291 -10.07 -17.41 26.57
CA TRP A 291 -9.71 -18.81 26.39
C TRP A 291 -8.76 -19.29 27.49
N LEU A 292 -7.75 -18.49 27.86
CA LEU A 292 -6.84 -18.82 28.95
C LEU A 292 -7.56 -18.94 30.29
N ASN A 293 -8.47 -18.00 30.58
CA ASN A 293 -9.27 -18.03 31.80
C ASN A 293 -10.29 -19.17 31.85
N GLY A 294 -10.62 -19.79 30.71
CA GLY A 294 -11.50 -20.96 30.66
C GLY A 294 -10.78 -22.30 30.85
N LEU A 295 -9.44 -22.31 30.89
CA LEU A 295 -8.61 -23.50 31.10
C LEU A 295 -8.19 -23.70 32.58
N VAL A 296 -8.43 -22.69 33.43
CA VAL A 296 -8.15 -22.68 34.88
C VAL A 296 -9.46 -22.86 35.64
#